data_AF-A0A832LJ93-F1
#
_entry.id   AF-A0A832LJ93-F1
#
_cell.length_a   1.000
_cell.length_b   1.000
_cell.length_c   1.000
_cell.angle_alpha   90.00
_cell.angle_beta   90.00
_cell.angle_gamma   90.00
#
_symmetry.space_group_name_H-M   'P 1'
#
loop_
_entity.id
_entity.type
_entity.pdbx_description
1 polymer ?
#
loop_
_entity_poly.entity_id
_entity_poly.type
_entity_poly.pdbx_seq_one_letter_code
_entity_poly.pdbx_strand_id
1 'polypeptide(L)'
;MKTDPEKLSGIGKSFKEVGPYLGIGVQLAATIVLMVLIGNWLDKKFEQKFIFTLIFGLLGIFSGMYNLLKTLNYLEKKKKDSENAK
;
A
#
# COMPACT_ATOMS: atom_id res chain seq x y z
N MET A 1 -36.81 1.19 0.04
CA MET A 1 -35.74 0.71 -0.86
C MET A 1 -35.38 -0.71 -0.41
N LYS A 2 -35.85 -1.75 -1.12
CA LYS A 2 -35.58 -3.15 -0.75
C LYS A 2 -34.14 -3.45 -1.16
N THR A 3 -33.26 -3.66 -0.19
CA THR A 3 -31.89 -4.09 -0.45
C THR A 3 -31.91 -5.55 -0.87
N ASP A 4 -31.75 -5.81 -2.17
CA ASP A 4 -31.65 -7.17 -2.70
C ASP A 4 -30.41 -7.86 -2.11
N PRO A 5 -30.56 -8.98 -1.38
CA PRO A 5 -29.47 -9.67 -0.70
C PRO A 5 -28.41 -10.20 -1.69
N GLU A 6 -28.78 -10.45 -2.94
CA GLU A 6 -27.85 -10.86 -4.00
C GLU A 6 -26.82 -9.77 -4.33
N LYS A 7 -27.24 -8.50 -4.42
CA LYS A 7 -26.31 -7.38 -4.68
C LYS A 7 -25.32 -7.18 -3.53
N LEU A 8 -25.76 -7.36 -2.29
CA LEU A 8 -24.91 -7.29 -1.11
C LEU A 8 -23.86 -8.41 -1.10
N SER A 9 -24.23 -9.63 -1.49
CA SER A 9 -23.30 -10.77 -1.60
C SER A 9 -22.27 -10.61 -2.72
N GLY A 10 -22.66 -10.01 -3.86
CA GLY A 10 -21.78 -9.70 -4.98
C GLY A 10 -20.73 -8.66 -4.62
N ILE A 11 -21.16 -7.56 -3.98
CA ILE A 11 -20.25 -6.51 -3.50
C ILE A 11 -19.28 -7.09 -2.45
N GLY A 12 -19.76 -7.88 -1.49
CA GLY A 12 -18.91 -8.49 -0.47
C GLY A 12 -17.84 -9.45 -1.04
N LYS A 13 -18.18 -10.23 -2.07
CA LYS A 13 -17.21 -11.11 -2.76
C LYS A 13 -16.15 -10.31 -3.52
N SER A 14 -16.54 -9.28 -4.27
CA SER A 14 -15.59 -8.42 -4.98
C SER A 14 -14.65 -7.69 -4.02
N PHE A 15 -15.15 -7.16 -2.91
CA PHE A 15 -14.30 -6.56 -1.86
C PHE A 15 -13.34 -7.56 -1.22
N LYS A 16 -13.75 -8.83 -1.08
CA LYS A 16 -12.88 -9.89 -0.55
C LYS A 16 -11.75 -10.27 -1.51
N GLU A 17 -11.99 -10.20 -2.82
CA GLU A 17 -10.96 -10.44 -3.84
C GLU A 17 -9.98 -9.28 -3.99
N VAL A 18 -10.47 -8.03 -3.96
CA VAL A 18 -9.59 -6.84 -4.15
C VAL A 18 -8.98 -6.32 -2.85
N GLY A 19 -9.56 -6.69 -1.69
CA GLY A 19 -9.15 -6.23 -0.36
C GLY A 19 -7.66 -6.37 -0.07
N PRO A 20 -7.01 -7.51 -0.37
CA PRO A 20 -5.58 -7.66 -0.22
C PRO A 20 -4.78 -6.63 -1.02
N TYR A 21 -5.17 -6.33 -2.27
CA TYR A 21 -4.47 -5.37 -3.12
C TYR A 21 -4.65 -3.93 -2.62
N LEU A 22 -5.83 -3.59 -2.12
CA LEU A 22 -6.10 -2.29 -1.48
C LEU A 22 -5.20 -2.08 -0.26
N GLY A 23 -5.03 -3.10 0.58
CA GLY A 23 -4.16 -3.03 1.76
C GLY A 23 -2.70 -2.71 1.40
N ILE A 24 -2.18 -3.29 0.31
CA ILE A 24 -0.80 -3.01 -0.13
C ILE A 24 -0.67 -1.60 -0.70
N GLY A 25 -1.69 -1.13 -1.44
CA GLY A 25 -1.74 0.26 -1.93
C GLY A 25 -1.77 1.29 -0.80
N VAL A 26 -2.54 1.03 0.26
CA VAL A 26 -2.58 1.87 1.47
C VAL A 26 -1.22 1.86 2.19
N GLN A 27 -0.57 0.70 2.31
CA GLN A 27 0.76 0.59 2.91
C GLN A 27 1.82 1.40 2.14
N LEU A 28 1.76 1.37 0.80
CA LEU A 28 2.62 2.19 -0.05
C LEU A 28 2.40 3.69 0.21
N ALA A 29 1.15 4.13 0.15
CA ALA A 29 0.80 5.53 0.39
C ALA A 29 1.24 6.00 1.79
N ALA A 30 1.00 5.19 2.82
CA ALA A 30 1.43 5.47 4.19
C ALA A 30 2.96 5.61 4.30
N THR A 31 3.73 4.76 3.61
CA THR A 31 5.20 4.82 3.59
C THR A 31 5.69 6.12 2.94
N ILE A 32 5.13 6.50 1.80
CA ILE A 32 5.50 7.73 1.09
C ILE A 32 5.16 8.96 1.94
N VAL A 33 3.95 9.02 2.49
CA VAL A 33 3.50 10.13 3.35
C VAL A 33 4.42 10.26 4.56
N LEU A 34 4.76 9.16 5.22
CA LEU A 34 5.66 9.17 6.37
C LEU A 34 7.04 9.73 6.01
N MET A 35 7.61 9.29 4.90
CA MET A 35 8.92 9.79 4.43
C MET A 35 8.89 11.26 4.06
N VAL A 36 7.84 11.73 3.39
CA VAL A 36 7.64 13.15 3.06
C VAL A 36 7.50 14.00 4.32
N LEU A 37 6.77 13.53 5.33
CA LEU A 37 6.63 14.23 6.61
C LEU A 37 7.97 14.33 7.35
N ILE A 38 8.77 13.26 7.35
CA ILE A 38 10.12 13.25 7.92
C ILE A 38 11.02 14.24 7.16
N GLY A 39 10.98 14.22 5.83
CA GLY A 39 11.77 15.12 4.99
C GLY A 39 11.41 16.59 5.22
N ASN A 40 10.12 16.91 5.33
CA ASN A 40 9.64 18.27 5.59
C ASN A 40 10.04 18.76 6.98
N TRP A 41 9.98 17.87 7.98
CA TRP A 41 10.47 18.20 9.32
C TRP A 41 11.98 18.50 9.33
N LEU A 42 12.75 17.74 8.56
CA LEU A 42 14.19 17.96 8.38
C LEU A 42 14.47 19.28 7.64
N ASP A 43 13.76 19.55 6.55
CA ASP A 43 13.88 20.79 5.78
C ASP A 43 13.67 22.01 6.69
N LYS A 44 12.62 22.00 7.53
CA LYS A 44 12.38 23.07 8.51
C LYS A 44 13.49 23.20 9.55
N LYS A 45 14.07 22.08 10.01
CA LYS A 45 15.12 22.08 11.04
C LYS A 45 16.47 22.59 10.51
N PHE A 46 16.75 22.36 9.23
CA PHE A 46 18.01 22.76 8.58
C PHE A 46 17.87 24.03 7.72
N GLU A 47 16.72 24.72 7.79
CA GLU A 47 16.35 25.88 6.96
C GLU A 47 16.51 25.64 5.46
N GLN A 48 16.39 24.37 5.05
CA GLN A 48 16.40 23.97 3.65
C GLN A 48 14.99 24.09 3.09
N LYS A 49 14.87 24.50 1.82
CA LYS A 49 13.55 24.71 1.22
C LYS A 49 12.78 23.40 1.05
N PHE A 50 13.39 22.41 0.38
CA PHE A 50 12.70 21.18 -0.05
C PHE A 50 13.65 20.00 -0.33
N ILE A 51 14.91 20.10 0.08
CA ILE A 51 15.95 19.17 -0.37
C ILE A 51 15.77 17.81 0.30
N PHE A 52 15.56 17.80 1.61
CA PHE A 52 15.34 16.57 2.35
C PHE A 52 13.99 15.95 1.99
N THR A 53 12.94 16.74 1.83
CA THR A 53 11.63 16.25 1.36
C THR A 53 11.74 15.56 0.01
N LEU A 54 12.53 16.11 -0.92
CA LEU A 54 12.74 15.49 -2.23
C LEU A 54 13.51 14.17 -2.12
N ILE A 55 14.60 14.14 -1.35
CA ILE A 55 15.41 12.93 -1.15
C ILE A 55 14.61 11.83 -0.45
N PHE A 56 13.95 12.16 0.67
CA PHE A 56 13.13 11.21 1.41
C PHE A 56 11.88 10.81 0.62
N GLY A 57 11.27 11.72 -0.15
CA GLY A 57 10.17 11.40 -1.04
C GLY A 57 10.56 10.36 -2.10
N LEU A 58 11.70 10.56 -2.77
CA LEU A 58 12.26 9.59 -3.72
C LEU A 58 12.56 8.25 -3.02
N LEU A 59 13.24 8.27 -1.87
CA LEU A 59 13.52 7.06 -1.09
C LEU A 59 12.24 6.35 -0.64
N GLY A 60 11.21 7.09 -0.25
CA GLY A 60 9.92 6.55 0.14
C GLY A 60 9.19 5.88 -1.01
N ILE A 61 9.26 6.45 -2.21
CA ILE A 61 8.72 5.84 -3.43
C ILE A 61 9.51 4.56 -3.77
N PHE A 62 10.84 4.62 -3.79
CA PHE A 62 11.69 3.46 -4.10
C PHE A 62 11.50 2.33 -3.09
N SER A 63 11.56 2.65 -1.79
CA SER A 63 11.36 1.69 -0.70
C SER A 63 9.95 1.10 -0.70
N GLY A 64 8.93 1.95 -0.87
CA GLY A 64 7.54 1.54 -0.95
C GLY A 64 7.27 0.63 -2.14
N MET A 65 7.83 0.95 -3.31
CA MET A 65 7.66 0.14 -4.51
C MET A 65 8.39 -1.21 -4.41
N TYR A 66 9.59 -1.24 -3.84
CA TYR A 66 10.27 -2.50 -3.53
C TYR A 66 9.44 -3.38 -2.59
N ASN A 67 8.88 -2.79 -1.53
CA ASN A 67 8.02 -3.51 -0.58
C ASN A 67 6.71 -4.00 -1.20
N LEU A 68 6.09 -3.21 -2.09
CA LEU A 68 4.92 -3.60 -2.87
C LEU A 68 5.23 -4.87 -3.70
N LEU A 69 6.29 -4.84 -4.51
CA LEU A 69 6.68 -5.98 -5.36
C LEU A 69 6.99 -7.23 -4.54
N LYS A 70 7.72 -7.07 -3.44
CA LYS A 70 8.04 -8.17 -2.51
C LYS A 70 6.79 -8.77 -1.88
N THR A 71 5.83 -7.92 -1.49
CA THR A 71 4.57 -8.35 -0.86
C THR A 71 3.66 -9.05 -1.85
N LEU A 72 3.58 -8.56 -3.09
CA LEU A 72 2.82 -9.21 -4.17
C LEU A 72 3.36 -10.62 -4.46
N ASN A 73 4.67 -10.76 -4.63
CA ASN A 73 5.30 -12.07 -4.86
C ASN A 73 5.05 -13.04 -3.71
N TYR A 74 5.09 -12.55 -2.46
CA TYR A 74 4.80 -13.36 -1.28
C TYR A 74 3.33 -13.81 -1.24
N LEU A 75 2.39 -12.92 -1.55
CA LEU A 75 0.96 -13.23 -1.58
C LEU A 75 0.61 -14.23 -2.68
N GLU A 76 1.22 -14.10 -3.86
CA GLU A 76 1.05 -15.04 -4.97
C GLU A 76 1.54 -16.44 -4.59
N LYS A 77 2.74 -16.53 -4.01
CA LYS A 77 3.29 -17.80 -3.52
C LYS A 77 2.40 -18.44 -2.45
N LYS A 78 1.93 -17.65 -1.47
CA LYS A 78 1.05 -18.14 -0.39
C LYS A 78 -0.29 -18.64 -0.92
N LYS A 79 -0.84 -17.99 -1.96
CA LYS A 79 -2.08 -18.41 -2.62
C LYS A 79 -1.89 -19.79 -3.27
N LYS A 80 -0.76 -20.00 -3.96
CA LYS A 80 -0.40 -21.26 -4.63
C LYS A 80 -0.19 -22.42 -3.64
N ASP A 81 0.51 -22.17 -2.52
CA ASP A 81 0.76 -23.18 -1.49
C ASP A 81 -0.54 -23.60 -0.77
N SER A 82 -1.48 -22.67 -0.59
CA SER A 82 -2.80 -22.96 0.03
C SER A 82 -3.74 -23.75 -0.87
N GLU A 83 -3.53 -23.70 -2.19
CA GLU A 83 -4.31 -24.45 -3.19
C GLU A 83 -3.77 -25.87 -3.34
N ASN A 84 -2.44 -26.07 -3.32
CA ASN A 84 -1.81 -27.40 -3.41
C ASN A 84 -1.95 -28.25 -2.13
N ALA A 85 -2.27 -27.63 -0.99
CA ALA A 85 -2.45 -28.32 0.30
C ALA A 85 -3.92 -28.73 0.56
N LYS A 86 -4.84 -28.46 -0.37
CA LYS A 86 -6.23 -28.90 -0.37
C LYS A 86 -6.43 -30.04 -1.36
#